data_AF-A3JHE4-F1
#
_entry.id   AF-A3JHE4-F1
#
_cell.length_a   1.000
_cell.length_b   1.000
_cell.length_c   1.000
_cell.angle_alpha   90.00
_cell.angle_beta   90.00
_cell.angle_gamma   90.00
#
_symmetry.space_group_name_H-M   'P 1'
#
loop_
_entity.id
_entity.type
_entity.pdbx_description
1 polymer ?
#
loop_
_entity_poly.entity_id
_entity_poly.type
_entity_poly.pdbx_seq_one_letter_code
_entity_poly.pdbx_strand_id
1 'polypeptide(L)'
;MSKLDEITLYYPTELKRFSKVEAMAELMRIGEFQILLAFIDPRTNRQVEKRFTFYPAPQITITGKYFFAEYAGLPLKIPADLGWWVEAQRQKLLSVMKVEQKLLILKRGSYTETVFDLEVLPAIQGFWGHSVLM
;
A
#
# COMPACT_ATOMS: atom_id res chain seq x y z
N MET A 1 -18.46 5.26 24.51
CA MET A 1 -17.42 4.43 23.87
C MET A 1 -17.32 4.88 22.42
N SER A 2 -16.28 5.64 22.05
CA SER A 2 -16.12 6.05 20.66
C SER A 2 -15.94 4.80 19.80
N LYS A 3 -16.55 4.77 18.62
CA LYS A 3 -16.23 3.79 17.57
C LYS A 3 -14.72 3.87 17.35
N LEU A 4 -13.98 2.89 17.85
CA LEU A 4 -12.54 2.82 17.70
C LEU A 4 -12.21 2.66 16.22
N ASP A 5 -11.10 3.27 15.83
CA ASP A 5 -10.49 3.28 14.51
C ASP A 5 -10.13 1.86 14.05
N GLU A 6 -11.14 1.12 13.60
CA GLU A 6 -11.02 -0.26 13.11
C GLU A 6 -10.53 -0.31 11.66
N ILE A 7 -9.66 -1.29 11.39
CA ILE A 7 -9.15 -1.63 10.07
C ILE A 7 -9.66 -3.01 9.71
N THR A 8 -10.28 -3.11 8.53
CA THR A 8 -10.67 -4.39 7.95
C THR A 8 -9.54 -4.93 7.09
N LEU A 9 -9.04 -6.10 7.44
CA LEU A 9 -8.15 -6.92 6.61
C LEU A 9 -8.98 -7.99 5.89
N TYR A 10 -8.74 -8.15 4.60
CA TYR A 10 -9.44 -9.10 3.74
C TYR A 10 -8.55 -10.32 3.51
N TYR A 11 -8.97 -11.48 4.01
CA TYR A 11 -8.32 -12.76 3.74
C TYR A 11 -9.10 -13.49 2.63
N PRO A 12 -8.52 -14.53 2.01
CA PRO A 12 -9.20 -15.28 0.95
C PRO A 12 -10.56 -15.86 1.38
N THR A 13 -10.73 -16.19 2.66
CA THR A 13 -11.91 -16.90 3.19
C THR A 13 -12.76 -16.07 4.16
N GLU A 14 -12.24 -14.95 4.66
CA GLU A 14 -12.88 -14.16 5.71
C GLU A 14 -12.40 -12.72 5.70
N LEU A 15 -13.17 -11.83 6.33
CA LEU A 15 -12.71 -10.50 6.70
C LEU A 15 -12.55 -10.44 8.22
N LYS A 16 -11.50 -9.77 8.68
CA LYS A 16 -11.26 -9.53 10.11
C LYS A 16 -11.11 -8.04 10.36
N ARG A 17 -11.68 -7.59 11.47
CA ARG A 17 -11.55 -6.21 11.94
C ARG A 17 -10.62 -6.18 13.13
N PHE A 18 -9.72 -5.21 13.10
CA PHE A 18 -8.70 -5.02 14.10
C PHE A 18 -8.65 -3.55 14.48
N SER A 19 -8.27 -3.24 15.71
CA SER A 19 -7.74 -1.90 15.98
C SER A 19 -6.48 -1.65 15.13
N LYS A 20 -6.10 -0.39 14.97
CA LYS A 20 -4.86 0.00 14.28
C LYS A 20 -3.61 -0.76 14.75
N VAL A 21 -3.46 -0.97 16.06
CA VAL A 21 -2.30 -1.64 16.65
C VAL A 21 -2.33 -3.14 16.33
N GLU A 22 -3.49 -3.78 16.51
CA GLU A 22 -3.68 -5.19 16.19
C GLU A 22 -3.51 -5.47 14.70
N ALA A 23 -3.98 -4.56 13.84
CA ALA A 23 -3.80 -4.66 12.40
C ALA A 23 -2.31 -4.68 12.02
N MET A 24 -1.50 -3.79 12.60
CA MET A 24 -0.05 -3.79 12.35
C MET A 24 0.60 -5.07 12.85
N ALA A 25 0.24 -5.54 14.04
CA ALA A 25 0.76 -6.79 14.59
C ALA A 25 0.40 -7.99 13.71
N GLU A 26 -0.82 -8.02 13.18
CA GLU A 26 -1.29 -9.06 12.27
C GLU A 26 -0.57 -9.00 10.92
N LEU A 27 -0.38 -7.82 10.34
CA LEU A 27 0.42 -7.65 9.11
C LEU A 27 1.86 -8.13 9.31
N MET A 28 2.48 -7.78 10.45
CA MET A 28 3.80 -8.29 10.84
C MET A 28 3.84 -9.81 10.97
N ARG A 29 2.79 -10.41 11.55
CA ARG A 29 2.65 -11.87 11.69
C ARG A 29 2.52 -12.56 10.33
N ILE A 30 1.78 -11.97 9.40
CA ILE A 30 1.62 -12.49 8.04
C ILE A 30 2.93 -12.37 7.24
N GLY A 31 3.67 -11.29 7.45
CA GLY A 31 4.97 -11.04 6.79
C GLY A 31 4.85 -10.32 5.44
N GLU A 32 3.68 -10.31 4.80
CA GLU A 32 3.40 -9.57 3.58
C GLU A 32 1.91 -9.25 3.43
N PHE A 33 1.57 -8.25 2.61
CA PHE A 33 0.18 -7.92 2.31
C PHE A 33 0.06 -7.31 0.92
N GLN A 34 -1.10 -7.43 0.31
CA GLN A 34 -1.35 -6.88 -1.01
C GLN A 34 -2.35 -5.75 -1.00
N ILE A 35 -2.09 -4.75 -1.83
CA ILE A 35 -2.97 -3.61 -2.06
C ILE A 35 -3.16 -3.44 -3.57
N LEU A 36 -4.40 -3.20 -3.98
CA LEU A 36 -4.69 -2.84 -5.37
C LEU A 36 -4.28 -1.37 -5.60
N LEU A 37 -3.39 -1.17 -6.55
CA LEU A 37 -2.94 0.15 -6.99
C LEU A 37 -3.28 0.35 -8.47
N ALA A 38 -3.65 1.57 -8.83
CA ALA A 38 -3.71 2.06 -10.19
C ALA A 38 -2.79 3.29 -10.37
N PHE A 39 -2.19 3.48 -11.54
CA PHE A 39 -1.46 4.70 -11.92
C PHE A 39 -1.10 4.70 -13.40
N ILE A 40 -0.67 5.85 -13.92
CA ILE A 40 -0.03 5.95 -15.24
C ILE A 40 1.49 5.83 -15.05
N ASP A 41 2.12 4.79 -15.63
CA ASP A 41 3.59 4.64 -15.57
C ASP A 41 4.24 5.83 -16.30
N PRO A 42 5.03 6.69 -15.60
CA PRO A 42 5.60 7.91 -16.19
C PRO A 42 6.67 7.63 -17.27
N ARG A 43 7.16 6.38 -17.36
CA ARG A 43 8.17 5.95 -18.34
C ARG A 43 7.54 5.53 -19.65
N THR A 44 6.39 4.85 -19.60
CA THR A 44 5.73 4.26 -20.77
C THR A 44 4.40 4.90 -21.13
N ASN A 45 3.86 5.78 -20.28
CA ASN A 45 2.54 6.40 -20.41
C ASN A 45 1.41 5.36 -20.56
N ARG A 46 1.51 4.23 -19.84
CA ARG A 46 0.52 3.16 -19.85
C ARG A 46 -0.15 3.09 -18.49
N GLN A 47 -1.46 2.84 -18.48
CA GLN A 47 -2.18 2.55 -17.25
C GLN A 47 -1.72 1.20 -16.68
N VAL A 48 -1.44 1.20 -15.40
CA VAL A 48 -1.11 0.04 -14.59
C VAL A 48 -2.21 -0.08 -13.55
N GLU A 49 -2.83 -1.25 -13.44
CA GLU A 49 -3.81 -1.55 -12.40
C GLU A 49 -3.61 -3.01 -11.97
N LYS A 50 -3.07 -3.22 -10.77
CA LYS A 50 -2.81 -4.56 -10.24
C LYS A 50 -2.60 -4.55 -8.73
N ARG A 51 -2.61 -5.75 -8.13
CA ARG A 51 -2.21 -5.94 -6.75
C ARG A 51 -0.68 -5.91 -6.62
N PHE A 52 -0.21 -5.15 -5.64
CA PHE A 52 1.21 -5.05 -5.30
C PHE A 52 1.42 -5.59 -3.89
N THR A 53 2.45 -6.43 -3.73
CA THR A 53 2.87 -6.94 -2.43
C THR A 53 3.75 -5.90 -1.74
N PHE A 54 3.40 -5.58 -0.51
CA PHE A 54 4.16 -4.79 0.44
C PHE A 54 4.58 -5.66 1.62
N TYR A 55 5.64 -5.24 2.30
CA TYR A 55 6.13 -5.91 3.50
C TYR A 55 5.89 -5.01 4.72
N PRO A 56 5.53 -5.58 5.88
CA PRO A 56 5.17 -4.86 7.10
C PRO A 56 6.38 -4.23 7.82
N ALA A 57 7.48 -3.97 7.11
CA ALA A 57 8.69 -3.34 7.63
C ALA A 57 8.87 -1.93 7.03
N PRO A 58 8.18 -0.91 7.57
CA PRO A 58 8.17 0.43 6.97
C PRO A 58 9.54 1.10 7.11
N GLN A 59 9.96 1.82 6.07
CA GLN A 59 11.23 2.55 6.06
C GLN A 59 11.00 4.03 6.35
N ILE A 60 11.94 4.63 7.10
CA ILE A 60 11.94 6.07 7.39
C ILE A 60 12.55 6.80 6.19
N THR A 61 11.87 7.84 5.73
CA THR A 61 12.31 8.75 4.68
C THR A 61 12.23 10.20 5.18
N ILE A 62 12.75 11.14 4.40
CA ILE A 62 12.65 12.58 4.69
C ILE A 62 11.20 13.08 4.81
N THR A 63 10.23 12.40 4.16
CA THR A 63 8.82 12.80 4.16
C THR A 63 7.95 11.95 5.10
N GLY A 64 8.54 11.03 5.89
CA GLY A 64 7.81 10.16 6.82
C GLY A 64 8.13 8.68 6.67
N LYS A 65 7.30 7.82 7.28
CA LYS A 65 7.43 6.36 7.22
C LYS A 65 6.56 5.77 6.13
N TYR A 66 7.11 4.91 5.29
CA TYR A 66 6.40 4.32 4.15
C TYR A 66 6.63 2.81 4.04
N PHE A 67 5.63 2.11 3.53
CA PHE A 67 5.80 0.77 2.97
C PHE A 67 6.21 0.91 1.49
N PHE A 68 7.06 -0.01 1.04
CA PHE A 68 7.60 0.01 -0.32
C PHE A 68 7.19 -1.23 -1.10
N ALA A 69 6.93 -1.03 -2.39
CA ALA A 69 6.76 -2.04 -3.41
C ALA A 69 7.47 -1.58 -4.70
N GLU A 70 7.43 -2.40 -5.74
CA GLU A 70 8.21 -2.18 -6.96
C GLU A 70 7.40 -2.57 -8.22
N TYR A 71 7.50 -1.77 -9.28
CA TYR A 71 6.94 -2.03 -10.61
C TYR A 71 7.94 -1.90 -11.78
N ALA A 72 8.46 -3.02 -12.27
CA ALA A 72 9.45 -3.07 -13.35
C ALA A 72 10.64 -2.07 -13.21
N GLY A 73 11.25 -1.98 -12.04
CA GLY A 73 12.27 -1.02 -11.61
C GLY A 73 11.74 0.30 -11.03
N LEU A 74 10.42 0.54 -10.99
CA LEU A 74 9.83 1.77 -10.45
C LEU A 74 9.49 1.59 -8.96
N PRO A 75 10.10 2.35 -8.03
CA PRO A 75 9.75 2.27 -6.62
C PRO A 75 8.36 2.87 -6.39
N LEU A 76 7.51 2.14 -5.67
CA LEU A 76 6.19 2.59 -5.22
C LEU A 76 6.22 2.70 -3.70
N LYS A 77 5.69 3.80 -3.14
CA LYS A 77 5.60 3.97 -1.69
C LYS A 77 4.22 4.42 -1.25
N ILE A 78 3.76 3.86 -0.12
CA ILE A 78 2.48 4.24 0.52
C ILE A 78 2.74 4.58 2.00
N PRO A 79 2.07 5.58 2.59
CA PRO A 79 2.32 5.95 3.98
C PRO A 79 2.08 4.76 4.92
N ALA A 80 2.98 4.53 5.86
CA ALA A 80 2.90 3.39 6.77
C ALA A 80 1.97 3.60 7.96
N ASP A 81 1.49 4.83 8.15
CA ASP A 81 0.55 5.15 9.22
C ASP A 81 -0.80 4.49 8.94
N LEU A 82 -1.19 3.48 9.71
CA LEU A 82 -2.47 2.82 9.48
C LEU A 82 -3.72 3.73 9.63
N GLY A 83 -3.57 4.98 10.09
CA GLY A 83 -4.65 5.95 10.28
C GLY A 83 -5.38 6.39 9.00
N TRP A 84 -4.68 6.57 7.87
CA TRP A 84 -5.34 7.01 6.62
C TRP A 84 -6.24 5.91 6.04
N TRP A 85 -5.91 4.63 6.25
CA TRP A 85 -6.80 3.52 5.87
C TRP A 85 -8.07 3.47 6.70
N VAL A 86 -7.97 3.70 8.02
CA VAL A 86 -9.15 3.81 8.89
C VAL A 86 -10.09 4.87 8.36
N GLU A 87 -9.57 6.07 8.06
CA GLU A 87 -10.38 7.16 7.58
C GLU A 87 -11.08 6.83 6.26
N ALA A 88 -10.34 6.24 5.31
CA ALA A 88 -10.89 5.85 4.02
C ALA A 88 -11.97 4.76 4.13
N GLN A 89 -11.77 3.77 4.99
CA GLN A 89 -12.77 2.73 5.27
C GLN A 89 -13.99 3.30 6.01
N ARG A 90 -13.79 4.22 6.95
CA ARG A 90 -14.87 4.88 7.71
C ARG A 90 -15.79 5.68 6.83
N GLN A 91 -15.24 6.42 5.86
CA GLN A 91 -16.03 7.22 4.94
C GLN A 91 -16.85 6.35 3.96
N LYS A 92 -16.75 5.00 4.04
CA LYS A 92 -17.32 4.03 3.07
C LYS A 92 -16.97 4.39 1.63
N LEU A 93 -15.88 5.14 1.49
CA LEU A 93 -15.45 5.61 0.21
C LEU A 93 -14.78 4.43 -0.47
N LEU A 94 -15.51 3.88 -1.44
CA LEU A 94 -14.89 3.19 -2.58
C LEU A 94 -14.01 4.17 -3.39
N SER A 95 -13.91 5.45 -2.99
CA SER A 95 -13.00 6.39 -3.64
C SER A 95 -11.57 5.96 -3.36
N VAL A 96 -10.94 5.56 -4.45
CA VAL A 96 -9.52 5.54 -4.66
C VAL A 96 -8.84 6.71 -3.94
N MET A 97 -7.87 6.43 -3.09
CA MET A 97 -7.03 7.45 -2.46
C MET A 97 -5.87 7.80 -3.37
N LYS A 98 -5.52 9.09 -3.47
CA LYS A 98 -4.36 9.53 -4.24
C LYS A 98 -3.15 9.76 -3.35
N VAL A 99 -2.04 9.09 -3.68
CA VAL A 99 -0.75 9.27 -3.02
C VAL A 99 0.24 9.76 -4.07
N GLU A 100 0.58 11.04 -4.01
CA GLU A 100 1.57 11.66 -4.90
C GLU A 100 2.95 11.00 -4.69
N GLN A 101 3.57 10.60 -5.80
CA GLN A 101 4.91 10.05 -5.86
C GLN A 101 5.82 11.07 -6.53
N LYS A 102 6.93 11.42 -5.87
CA LYS A 102 8.02 12.20 -6.47
C LYS A 102 9.25 11.32 -6.55
N LEU A 103 9.79 11.13 -7.75
CA LEU A 103 10.99 10.32 -7.96
C LEU A 103 11.76 10.70 -9.22
N LEU A 104 13.03 10.31 -9.25
CA LEU A 104 13.91 10.43 -10.41
C LEU A 104 13.80 9.17 -11.28
N ILE A 105 13.48 9.33 -12.56
CA ILE A 105 13.48 8.24 -13.55
C ILE A 105 14.56 8.43 -14.60
N LEU A 106 15.17 7.34 -15.06
CA LEU A 106 16.06 7.36 -16.23
C LEU A 106 15.22 7.41 -17.51
N LYS A 107 15.35 8.49 -18.28
CA LYS A 107 14.66 8.69 -19.55
C LYS A 107 15.66 9.17 -20.61
N ARG A 108 15.84 8.38 -21.68
CA ARG A 108 16.75 8.70 -22.80
C ARG A 108 18.18 9.07 -22.37
N GLY A 109 18.71 8.36 -21.37
CA GLY A 109 20.09 8.56 -20.89
C GLY A 109 20.29 9.65 -19.84
N SER A 110 19.22 10.35 -19.41
CA SER A 110 19.29 11.32 -18.31
C SER A 110 18.27 11.01 -17.21
N TYR A 111 18.59 11.40 -15.97
CA TYR A 111 17.62 11.36 -14.87
C TYR A 111 16.72 12.58 -14.94
N THR A 112 15.41 12.36 -14.86
CA THR A 112 14.39 13.42 -14.86
C THR A 112 13.48 13.23 -13.64
N GLU A 113 13.19 14.31 -12.94
CA GLU A 113 12.18 14.30 -11.87
C GLU A 113 10.79 14.15 -12.48
N THR A 114 10.00 13.27 -11.89
CA THR A 114 8.61 13.08 -12.27
C THR A 114 7.72 13.02 -11.04
N VAL A 115 6.51 13.52 -11.22
CA VAL A 115 5.44 13.48 -10.23
C VAL A 115 4.26 12.74 -10.84
N PHE A 116 3.73 11.75 -10.13
CA PHE A 116 2.52 11.05 -10.54
C PHE A 116 1.71 10.60 -9.33
N ASP A 117 0.42 10.36 -9.52
CA ASP A 117 -0.46 9.90 -8.46
C ASP A 117 -0.57 8.38 -8.46
N LEU A 118 -0.38 7.77 -7.29
CA LEU A 118 -0.84 6.40 -7.03
C LEU A 118 -2.28 6.44 -6.55
N GLU A 119 -3.12 5.71 -7.25
CA GLU A 119 -4.50 5.44 -6.90
C GLU A 119 -4.56 4.16 -6.04
N VAL A 120 -4.85 4.31 -4.75
CA VAL A 120 -4.80 3.26 -3.73
C VAL A 120 -6.22 2.87 -3.32
N LEU A 121 -6.58 1.60 -3.49
CA LEU A 121 -7.81 1.07 -2.89
C LEU A 121 -7.53 0.63 -1.43
N PRO A 122 -8.22 1.16 -0.41
CA PRO A 122 -8.02 0.85 1.01
C PRO A 122 -8.52 -0.55 1.43
N ALA A 123 -8.32 -1.55 0.57
CA ALA A 123 -8.60 -2.96 0.82
C ALA A 123 -7.29 -3.73 0.97
N ILE A 124 -6.83 -3.88 2.21
CA ILE A 124 -5.61 -4.61 2.54
C ILE A 124 -5.91 -6.10 2.48
N GLN A 125 -5.26 -6.82 1.56
CA GLN A 125 -5.38 -8.27 1.46
C GLN A 125 -4.25 -8.93 2.24
N GLY A 126 -4.62 -9.65 3.30
CA GLY A 126 -3.72 -10.52 4.03
C GLY A 126 -3.68 -11.91 3.40
N PHE A 127 -2.51 -12.54 3.35
CA PHE A 127 -2.39 -13.95 2.99
C PHE A 127 -2.17 -14.79 4.23
N TRP A 128 -2.71 -16.00 4.24
CA TRP A 128 -2.11 -17.03 5.09
C TRP A 128 -0.86 -17.44 4.34
N GLY A 129 0.32 -17.04 4.83
CA GLY A 129 1.54 -17.68 4.39
C GLY A 129 1.32 -19.17 4.56
N HIS A 130 1.35 -19.94 3.46
CA HIS A 130 1.77 -21.32 3.58
C HIS A 130 3.09 -21.24 4.34
N SER A 131 3.09 -21.72 5.57
CA SER A 131 4.33 -22.06 6.25
C SER A 131 5.09 -22.92 5.25
N VAL A 132 6.14 -22.35 4.65
CA VAL A 132 7.08 -23.13 3.88
C VAL A 132 7.70 -24.05 4.92
N LEU A 133 7.26 -25.30 4.89
CA LEU A 133 8.02 -26.42 5.40
C LEU A 133 9.40 -26.35 4.74
N MET A 134 10.40 -25.87 5.48
CA MET A 134 11.81 -26.28 5.38
C MET A 134 12.42 -26.26 6.77
#